data_AF-A0AA47IC61-F1
#
_entry.id   AF-A0AA47IC61-F1
#
_cell.length_a   1.000
_cell.length_b   1.000
_cell.length_c   1.000
_cell.angle_alpha   90.00
_cell.angle_beta   90.00
_cell.angle_gamma   90.00
#
_symmetry.space_group_name_H-M   'P 1'
#
loop_
_entity.id
_entity.type
_entity.pdbx_description
1 polymer ?
#
loop_
_entity_poly.entity_id
_entity_poly.type
_entity_poly.pdbx_seq_one_letter_code
_entity_poly.pdbx_strand_id
1 'polypeptide(L)'
;MLLEMQGMAHALLNAIGPILNNEALHAEHKSALKLLTRMSECALGKRAVGGSDDIAERIKQIQNRIANHYANPDAAAPPVEGIEHYAGHPMFKQMRRLAADVDLEIQVAKAGGDAKFLQFKEGLILEPDLAVQVANLVSGVEETYDAPSEDHARRIQNLLRKLTEGVALSGGLFDIVWPLRKDPVALADALHTLVRRYPTLGNNPNWRKPD
;
A
#
# COMPACT_ATOMS: atom_id res chain seq x y z
N MET A 1 17.55 -3.30 7.80
CA MET A 1 17.30 -2.16 6.90
C MET A 1 15.96 -2.21 6.17
N LEU A 2 15.71 -3.11 5.20
CA LEU A 2 14.41 -3.15 4.49
C LEU A 2 13.22 -3.41 5.44
N LEU A 3 13.33 -4.38 6.35
CA LEU A 3 12.30 -4.63 7.37
C LEU A 3 12.07 -3.45 8.32
N GLU A 4 13.13 -2.73 8.69
CA GLU A 4 13.01 -1.53 9.53
C GLU A 4 12.31 -0.40 8.76
N MET A 5 12.59 -0.28 7.46
CA MET A 5 11.94 0.67 6.56
C MET A 5 10.43 0.44 6.46
N GLN A 6 9.99 -0.83 6.51
CA GLN A 6 8.58 -1.18 6.60
C GLN A 6 7.92 -0.54 7.82
N GLY A 7 8.46 -0.83 9.02
CA GLY A 7 7.91 -0.30 10.26
C GLY A 7 7.95 1.23 10.30
N MET A 8 9.01 1.83 9.77
CA MET A 8 9.17 3.28 9.67
C MET A 8 8.14 3.93 8.72
N ALA A 9 7.84 3.31 7.58
CA ALA A 9 6.83 3.82 6.65
C ALA A 9 5.44 3.85 7.30
N HIS A 10 5.06 2.76 7.96
CA HIS A 10 3.78 2.66 8.67
C HIS A 10 3.70 3.62 9.87
N ALA A 11 4.77 3.73 10.66
CA ALA A 11 4.83 4.68 11.77
C ALA A 11 4.65 6.14 11.30
N LEU A 12 5.28 6.49 10.17
CA LEU A 12 5.15 7.83 9.59
C LEU A 12 3.74 8.08 9.02
N LEU A 13 3.15 7.09 8.36
CA LEU A 13 1.77 7.18 7.85
C LEU A 13 0.77 7.39 9.00
N ASN A 14 0.90 6.62 10.09
CA ASN A 14 0.04 6.71 11.25
C ASN A 14 0.20 8.03 12.03
N ALA A 15 1.40 8.61 12.04
CA ALA A 15 1.65 9.89 12.69
C ALA A 15 1.05 11.07 11.89
N ILE A 16 0.99 10.96 10.56
CA ILE A 16 0.56 12.05 9.68
C ILE A 16 -0.94 12.01 9.40
N GLY A 17 -1.53 10.82 9.20
CA GLY A 17 -2.94 10.67 8.85
C GLY A 17 -3.88 11.55 9.70
N PRO A 18 -3.85 11.44 11.04
CA PRO A 18 -4.69 12.21 11.95
C PRO A 18 -4.56 13.74 11.86
N ILE A 19 -3.48 14.25 11.27
CA ILE A 19 -3.18 15.69 11.27
C ILE A 19 -3.30 16.33 9.88
N LEU A 20 -3.66 15.56 8.84
CA LEU A 20 -3.62 16.03 7.45
C LEU A 20 -4.51 17.25 7.17
N ASN A 21 -5.57 17.45 7.95
CA ASN A 21 -6.47 18.60 7.84
C ASN A 21 -5.96 19.84 8.60
N ASN A 22 -4.85 19.74 9.34
CA ASN A 22 -4.25 20.87 10.04
C ASN A 22 -3.26 21.61 9.11
N GLU A 23 -3.68 22.77 8.61
CA GLU A 23 -2.87 23.59 7.69
C GLU A 23 -1.55 24.08 8.30
N ALA A 24 -1.49 24.28 9.62
CA ALA A 24 -0.27 24.71 10.30
C ALA A 24 0.84 23.64 10.24
N LEU A 25 0.48 22.37 10.02
CA LEU A 25 1.40 21.25 9.89
C LEU A 25 1.69 20.85 8.44
N HIS A 26 1.29 21.68 7.46
CA HIS A 26 1.47 21.40 6.04
C HIS A 26 2.94 21.13 5.64
N ALA A 27 3.90 21.79 6.29
CA ALA A 27 5.34 21.53 6.08
C ALA A 27 5.73 20.10 6.46
N GLU A 28 5.11 19.56 7.51
CA GLU A 28 5.38 18.20 7.99
C GLU A 28 4.67 17.16 7.13
N HIS A 29 3.49 17.48 6.59
CA HIS A 29 2.84 16.64 5.58
C HIS A 29 3.74 16.47 4.34
N LYS A 30 4.30 17.56 3.82
CA LYS A 30 5.24 17.54 2.69
C LYS A 30 6.53 16.79 3.03
N SER A 31 7.07 16.98 4.23
CA SER A 31 8.29 16.31 4.68
C SER A 31 8.09 14.80 4.79
N ALA A 32 6.96 14.37 5.35
CA ALA A 32 6.59 12.97 5.43
C ALA A 32 6.40 12.34 4.05
N LEU A 33 5.73 13.04 3.13
CA LEU A 33 5.53 12.54 1.76
C LEU A 33 6.87 12.30 1.08
N LYS A 34 7.78 13.28 1.16
CA LYS A 34 9.13 13.18 0.58
C LYS A 34 9.91 12.01 1.18
N LEU A 35 9.76 11.77 2.48
CA LEU A 35 10.45 10.69 3.18
C LEU A 35 9.89 9.31 2.78
N LEU A 36 8.57 9.16 2.67
CA LEU A 36 7.93 7.95 2.14
C LEU A 36 8.31 7.68 0.68
N THR A 37 8.37 8.72 -0.16
CA THR A 37 8.84 8.58 -1.55
C THR A 37 10.26 8.03 -1.59
N ARG A 38 11.14 8.57 -0.74
CA ARG A 38 12.51 8.08 -0.64
C ARG A 38 12.57 6.62 -0.17
N MET A 39 11.79 6.23 0.84
CA MET A 39 11.73 4.84 1.31
C MET A 39 11.29 3.91 0.17
N SER A 40 10.25 4.28 -0.57
CA SER A 40 9.78 3.54 -1.73
C SER A 40 10.87 3.41 -2.80
N GLU A 41 11.57 4.50 -3.14
CA GLU A 41 12.71 4.47 -4.08
C GLU A 41 13.84 3.56 -3.61
N CYS A 42 14.14 3.54 -2.30
CA CYS A 42 15.14 2.66 -1.71
C CYS A 42 14.71 1.20 -1.79
N ALA A 43 13.45 0.90 -1.46
CA ALA A 43 12.89 -0.44 -1.52
C ALA A 43 12.89 -0.98 -2.96
N LEU A 44 12.60 -0.12 -3.94
CA LEU A 44 12.65 -0.43 -5.37
C LEU A 44 14.07 -0.52 -5.94
N GLY A 45 15.12 -0.35 -5.13
CA GLY A 45 16.51 -0.34 -5.59
C GLY A 45 16.89 0.83 -6.50
N LYS A 46 16.01 1.84 -6.64
CA LYS A 46 16.26 3.05 -7.44
C LYS A 46 17.20 4.03 -6.73
N ARG A 47 17.40 3.85 -5.42
CA ARG A 47 18.23 4.70 -4.58
C ARG A 47 18.98 3.88 -3.54
N ALA A 48 20.25 4.21 -3.32
CA ALA A 48 21.03 3.61 -2.23
C ALA A 48 20.55 4.14 -0.87
N VAL A 49 20.51 3.26 0.13
CA VAL A 49 20.03 3.63 1.47
C VAL A 49 21.02 4.51 2.24
N GLY A 50 22.32 4.44 1.91
CA GLY A 50 23.42 5.04 2.68
C GLY A 50 23.87 6.47 2.33
N GLY A 51 23.11 7.24 1.53
CA GLY A 51 23.45 8.65 1.27
C GLY A 51 22.87 9.59 2.33
N SER A 52 23.73 10.26 3.13
CA SER A 52 23.54 11.38 4.10
C SER A 52 22.23 11.53 4.90
N ASP A 53 21.35 10.55 4.91
CA ASP A 53 19.98 10.66 5.39
C ASP A 53 19.65 9.48 6.28
N ASP A 54 19.81 9.65 7.58
CA ASP A 54 19.20 8.72 8.53
C ASP A 54 17.67 8.92 8.47
N ILE A 55 17.00 7.97 7.82
CA ILE A 55 15.53 7.95 7.69
C ILE A 55 14.90 7.99 9.08
N ALA A 56 15.48 7.30 10.06
CA ALA A 56 14.98 7.28 11.42
C ALA A 56 15.09 8.65 12.09
N GLU A 57 16.21 9.36 11.90
CA GLU A 57 16.38 10.73 12.39
C GLU A 57 15.33 11.68 11.80
N ARG A 58 15.11 11.62 10.48
CA ARG A 58 14.10 12.48 9.83
C ARG A 58 12.68 12.21 10.32
N ILE A 59 12.32 10.94 10.59
CA ILE A 59 11.04 10.59 11.22
C ILE A 59 10.94 11.22 12.61
N LYS A 60 11.98 11.06 13.44
CA LYS A 60 12.00 11.65 14.80
C LYS A 60 11.85 13.17 14.75
N GLN A 61 12.52 13.83 13.79
CA GLN A 61 12.38 15.28 13.60
C GLN A 61 10.94 15.68 13.27
N ILE A 62 10.27 14.97 12.35
CA ILE A 62 8.85 15.21 12.01
C ILE A 62 7.96 15.01 13.25
N GLN A 63 8.12 13.88 13.94
CA GLN A 63 7.34 13.55 15.14
C GLN A 63 7.51 14.60 16.25
N ASN A 64 8.75 15.06 16.49
CA ASN A 64 9.03 16.10 17.47
C ASN A 64 8.38 17.44 17.10
N ARG A 65 8.36 17.82 15.82
CA ARG A 65 7.70 19.07 15.39
C ARG A 65 6.19 19.00 15.55
N ILE A 66 5.58 17.86 15.24
CA ILE A 66 4.14 17.61 15.48
C ILE A 66 3.85 17.70 16.98
N ALA A 67 4.64 17.02 17.81
CA ALA A 67 4.47 17.04 19.27
C ALA A 67 4.62 18.47 19.84
N ASN A 68 5.63 19.22 19.38
CA ASN A 68 5.83 20.60 19.81
C ASN A 68 4.69 21.53 19.37
N HIS A 69 4.09 21.30 18.20
CA HIS A 69 2.91 22.05 17.77
C HIS A 69 1.77 21.86 18.77
N TYR A 70 1.43 20.61 19.11
CA TYR A 70 0.32 20.32 20.03
C TYR A 70 0.63 20.57 21.51
N ALA A 71 1.89 20.78 21.88
CA ALA A 71 2.24 21.26 23.21
C ALA A 71 1.86 22.74 23.45
N ASN A 72 1.59 23.49 22.37
CA ASN A 72 1.11 24.87 22.47
C ASN A 72 -0.42 24.88 22.74
N PRO A 73 -0.92 25.51 23.82
CA PRO A 73 -2.36 25.56 24.12
C PRO A 73 -3.21 26.28 23.06
N ASP A 74 -2.59 27.12 22.23
CA ASP A 74 -3.25 27.82 21.12
C ASP A 74 -3.12 27.07 19.78
N ALA A 75 -2.62 25.83 19.79
CA ALA A 75 -2.45 25.04 18.57
C ALA A 75 -3.78 24.80 17.86
N ALA A 76 -3.75 24.97 16.54
CA ALA A 76 -4.89 24.70 15.67
C ALA A 76 -5.36 23.23 15.79
N ALA A 77 -6.58 23.00 15.30
CA ALA A 77 -7.37 21.77 15.39
C ALA A 77 -6.63 20.48 15.86
N PRO A 78 -7.11 19.82 16.93
CA PRO A 78 -6.51 18.60 17.45
C PRO A 78 -6.47 17.51 16.37
N PRO A 79 -5.57 16.51 16.50
CA PRO A 79 -5.57 15.36 15.60
C PRO A 79 -6.95 14.71 15.58
N VAL A 80 -7.44 14.37 14.39
CA VAL A 80 -8.71 13.66 14.23
C VAL A 80 -8.50 12.17 14.49
N GLU A 81 -9.29 11.60 15.39
CA GLU A 81 -9.34 10.15 15.59
C GLU A 81 -10.17 9.50 14.48
N GLY A 82 -9.86 8.25 14.12
CA GLY A 82 -10.57 7.51 13.08
C GLY A 82 -10.01 7.75 11.67
N ILE A 83 -9.69 6.66 10.95
CA ILE A 83 -9.12 6.73 9.60
C ILE A 83 -10.11 7.28 8.58
N GLU A 84 -11.40 7.09 8.81
CA GLU A 84 -12.52 7.58 7.99
C GLU A 84 -12.47 9.10 7.76
N HIS A 85 -11.89 9.86 8.69
CA HIS A 85 -11.81 11.32 8.61
C HIS A 85 -10.72 11.84 7.65
N TYR A 86 -9.74 10.99 7.28
CA TYR A 86 -8.62 11.39 6.43
C TYR A 86 -8.28 10.38 5.34
N ALA A 87 -8.92 9.21 5.30
CA ALA A 87 -8.73 8.18 4.29
C ALA A 87 -8.94 8.72 2.86
N GLY A 88 -9.92 9.61 2.70
CA GLY A 88 -10.24 10.26 1.44
C GLY A 88 -9.23 11.33 1.01
N HIS A 89 -8.37 11.81 1.92
CA HIS A 89 -7.46 12.93 1.65
C HIS A 89 -6.44 12.55 0.57
N PRO A 90 -6.27 13.34 -0.52
CA PRO A 90 -5.40 12.96 -1.65
C PRO A 90 -3.95 12.64 -1.24
N MET A 91 -3.42 13.40 -0.28
CA MET A 91 -2.07 13.18 0.24
C MET A 91 -1.98 11.88 1.05
N PHE A 92 -3.01 11.53 1.82
CA PHE A 92 -3.05 10.27 2.55
C PHE A 92 -3.04 9.09 1.59
N LYS A 93 -3.91 9.14 0.55
CA LYS A 93 -3.95 8.14 -0.52
C LYS A 93 -2.57 7.94 -1.15
N GLN A 94 -1.85 9.03 -1.43
CA GLN A 94 -0.51 8.96 -1.98
C GLN A 94 0.51 8.34 -1.01
N MET A 95 0.51 8.74 0.25
CA MET A 95 1.39 8.19 1.28
C MET A 95 1.13 6.69 1.51
N ARG A 96 -0.14 6.28 1.57
CA ARG A 96 -0.57 4.90 1.70
C ARG A 96 -0.08 4.04 0.53
N ARG A 97 -0.15 4.56 -0.70
CA ARG A 97 0.40 3.89 -1.89
C ARG A 97 1.92 3.68 -1.79
N LEU A 98 2.65 4.67 -1.29
CA LEU A 98 4.11 4.57 -1.12
C LEU A 98 4.49 3.54 -0.04
N ALA A 99 3.74 3.48 1.06
CA ALA A 99 3.92 2.46 2.09
C ALA A 99 3.65 1.05 1.53
N ALA A 100 2.58 0.88 0.74
CA ALA A 100 2.28 -0.38 0.08
C ALA A 100 3.37 -0.82 -0.93
N ASP A 101 4.03 0.12 -1.62
CA ASP A 101 5.19 -0.19 -2.47
C ASP A 101 6.36 -0.74 -1.64
N VAL A 102 6.64 -0.13 -0.49
CA VAL A 102 7.68 -0.62 0.43
C VAL A 102 7.33 -2.04 0.90
N ASP A 103 6.09 -2.28 1.30
CA ASP A 103 5.62 -3.60 1.73
C ASP A 103 5.80 -4.66 0.62
N LEU A 104 5.43 -4.33 -0.63
CA LEU A 104 5.55 -5.24 -1.75
C LEU A 104 7.01 -5.60 -2.05
N GLU A 105 7.90 -4.62 -2.15
CA GLU A 105 9.31 -4.87 -2.50
C GLU A 105 10.03 -5.70 -1.43
N ILE A 106 9.65 -5.55 -0.16
CA ILE A 106 10.15 -6.41 0.92
C ILE A 106 9.70 -7.85 0.72
N GLN A 107 8.46 -8.08 0.31
CA GLN A 107 7.94 -9.41 0.04
C GLN A 107 8.60 -10.04 -1.20
N VAL A 108 8.84 -9.26 -2.25
CA VAL A 108 9.61 -9.67 -3.42
C VAL A 108 11.04 -10.06 -3.02
N ALA A 109 11.70 -9.25 -2.19
CA ALA A 109 13.04 -9.55 -1.69
C ALA A 109 13.05 -10.82 -0.83
N LYS A 110 12.07 -11.02 0.06
CA LYS A 110 11.91 -12.24 0.87
C LYS A 110 11.70 -13.50 0.01
N ALA A 111 10.96 -13.37 -1.09
CA ALA A 111 10.78 -14.47 -2.04
C ALA A 111 12.06 -14.80 -2.82
N GLY A 112 13.08 -13.93 -2.79
CA GLY A 112 14.33 -14.07 -3.53
C GLY A 112 14.28 -13.44 -4.93
N GLY A 113 13.50 -12.38 -5.09
CA GLY A 113 13.39 -11.58 -6.31
C GLY A 113 12.16 -11.90 -7.16
N ASP A 114 11.93 -11.07 -8.17
CA ASP A 114 10.73 -11.12 -9.05
C ASP A 114 10.48 -12.52 -9.63
N ALA A 115 11.53 -13.21 -10.09
CA ALA A 115 11.40 -14.54 -10.72
C ALA A 115 10.82 -15.60 -9.76
N LYS A 116 11.27 -15.61 -8.51
CA LYS A 116 10.75 -16.54 -7.48
C LYS A 116 9.41 -16.07 -6.94
N PHE A 117 9.21 -14.76 -6.81
CA PHE A 117 7.94 -14.17 -6.39
C PHE A 117 6.79 -14.53 -7.37
N LEU A 118 7.09 -14.56 -8.67
CA LEU A 118 6.10 -14.87 -9.70
C LEU A 118 5.95 -16.37 -10.00
N GLN A 119 6.75 -17.24 -9.39
CA GLN A 119 6.65 -18.69 -9.59
C GLN A 119 5.30 -19.23 -9.12
N PHE A 120 4.62 -20.04 -9.92
CA PHE A 120 3.30 -20.55 -9.59
C PHE A 120 3.29 -21.47 -8.35
N LYS A 121 2.29 -21.29 -7.48
CA LYS A 121 1.91 -22.20 -6.39
C LYS A 121 0.45 -22.63 -6.59
N GLU A 122 0.09 -23.77 -6.01
CA GLU A 122 -1.30 -24.27 -6.00
C GLU A 122 -2.25 -23.24 -5.36
N GLY A 123 -3.47 -23.18 -5.91
CA GLY A 123 -4.36 -22.04 -5.80
C GLY A 123 -4.98 -21.85 -4.42
N LEU A 124 -5.11 -20.57 -4.05
CA LEU A 124 -5.99 -20.11 -2.98
C LEU A 124 -7.44 -20.09 -3.50
N ILE A 125 -8.39 -20.50 -2.67
CA ILE A 125 -9.82 -20.19 -2.84
C ILE A 125 -10.15 -19.04 -1.89
N LEU A 126 -10.32 -17.83 -2.42
CA LEU A 126 -10.93 -16.72 -1.69
C LEU A 126 -12.44 -16.97 -1.53
N GLU A 127 -12.99 -16.55 -0.39
CA GLU A 127 -14.44 -16.58 -0.19
C GLU A 127 -15.14 -15.68 -1.23
N PRO A 128 -16.20 -16.18 -1.90
CA PRO A 128 -16.91 -15.42 -2.93
C PRO A 128 -17.40 -14.06 -2.45
N ASP A 129 -17.93 -13.97 -1.23
CA ASP A 129 -18.47 -12.72 -0.66
C ASP A 129 -17.38 -11.67 -0.48
N LEU A 130 -16.18 -12.07 -0.08
CA LEU A 130 -15.03 -11.18 0.01
C LEU A 130 -14.62 -10.70 -1.38
N ALA A 131 -14.56 -11.59 -2.37
CA ALA A 131 -14.21 -11.21 -3.74
C ALA A 131 -15.20 -10.20 -4.32
N VAL A 132 -16.49 -10.33 -4.01
CA VAL A 132 -17.54 -9.37 -4.39
C VAL A 132 -17.33 -8.02 -3.71
N GLN A 133 -17.03 -7.99 -2.41
CA GLN A 133 -16.75 -6.72 -1.70
C GLN A 133 -15.55 -6.00 -2.33
N VAL A 134 -14.46 -6.72 -2.60
CA VAL A 134 -13.29 -6.13 -3.27
C VAL A 134 -13.64 -5.67 -4.70
N ALA A 135 -14.44 -6.44 -5.43
CA ALA A 135 -14.89 -6.04 -6.77
C ALA A 135 -15.71 -4.74 -6.74
N ASN A 136 -16.58 -4.54 -5.74
CA ASN A 136 -17.36 -3.32 -5.57
C ASN A 136 -16.46 -2.11 -5.27
N LEU A 137 -15.48 -2.27 -4.37
CA LEU A 137 -14.48 -1.25 -4.06
C LEU A 137 -13.74 -0.80 -5.34
N VAL A 138 -13.14 -1.74 -6.07
CA VAL A 138 -12.33 -1.40 -7.26
C VAL A 138 -13.15 -0.99 -8.48
N SER A 139 -14.47 -1.21 -8.47
CA SER A 139 -15.38 -0.72 -9.51
C SER A 139 -15.91 0.69 -9.22
N GLY A 140 -15.57 1.27 -8.06
CA GLY A 140 -16.05 2.59 -7.64
C GLY A 140 -17.51 2.62 -7.23
N VAL A 141 -18.09 1.47 -6.86
CA VAL A 141 -19.43 1.40 -6.26
C VAL A 141 -19.41 1.99 -4.85
N GLU A 142 -18.30 1.82 -4.13
CA GLU A 142 -18.08 2.43 -2.82
C GLU A 142 -17.38 3.78 -2.97
N GLU A 143 -18.08 4.87 -2.69
CA GLU A 143 -17.59 6.26 -2.84
C GLU A 143 -16.38 6.59 -1.95
N THR A 144 -16.16 5.81 -0.89
CA THR A 144 -15.06 6.00 0.06
C THR A 144 -13.73 5.43 -0.45
N TYR A 145 -13.75 4.65 -1.53
CA TYR A 145 -12.56 4.01 -2.09
C TYR A 145 -12.11 4.68 -3.39
N ASP A 146 -10.80 4.91 -3.51
CA ASP A 146 -10.22 5.53 -4.72
C ASP A 146 -10.13 4.51 -5.85
N ALA A 147 -11.23 4.36 -6.60
CA ALA A 147 -11.30 3.42 -7.70
C ALA A 147 -10.19 3.69 -8.75
N PRO A 148 -9.54 2.64 -9.26
CA PRO A 148 -8.51 2.79 -10.28
C PRO A 148 -9.14 3.04 -11.66
N SER A 149 -8.31 3.34 -12.66
CA SER A 149 -8.74 3.39 -14.06
C SER A 149 -9.41 2.07 -14.48
N GLU A 150 -10.35 2.12 -15.42
CA GLU A 150 -11.12 0.95 -15.89
C GLU A 150 -10.25 -0.26 -16.26
N ASP A 151 -9.16 -0.06 -17.01
CA ASP A 151 -8.23 -1.15 -17.37
C ASP A 151 -7.59 -1.81 -16.13
N HIS A 152 -7.24 -1.00 -15.15
CA HIS A 152 -6.63 -1.45 -13.91
C HIS A 152 -7.64 -2.17 -13.02
N ALA A 153 -8.88 -1.65 -12.93
CA ALA A 153 -9.99 -2.33 -12.27
C ALA A 153 -10.28 -3.70 -12.91
N ARG A 154 -10.36 -3.76 -14.24
CA ARG A 154 -10.54 -4.99 -15.03
C ARG A 154 -9.48 -6.04 -14.72
N ARG A 155 -8.21 -5.63 -14.61
CA ARG A 155 -7.11 -6.53 -14.24
C ARG A 155 -7.25 -7.08 -12.83
N ILE A 156 -7.65 -6.25 -11.87
CA ILE A 156 -7.92 -6.69 -10.50
C ILE A 156 -9.09 -7.68 -10.46
N GLN A 157 -10.20 -7.39 -11.15
CA GLN A 157 -11.35 -8.29 -11.26
C GLN A 157 -10.96 -9.64 -11.87
N ASN A 158 -10.10 -9.66 -12.90
CA ASN A 158 -9.58 -10.90 -13.46
C ASN A 158 -8.76 -11.73 -12.44
N LEU A 159 -8.03 -11.07 -11.54
CA LEU A 159 -7.29 -11.74 -10.47
C LEU A 159 -8.23 -12.28 -9.40
N LEU A 160 -9.22 -11.50 -8.98
CA LEU A 160 -10.25 -11.93 -8.03
C LEU A 160 -10.95 -13.20 -8.53
N ARG A 161 -11.35 -13.24 -9.80
CA ARG A 161 -11.94 -14.44 -10.40
C ARG A 161 -11.00 -15.66 -10.31
N LYS A 162 -9.71 -15.50 -10.61
CA LYS A 162 -8.73 -16.60 -10.51
C LYS A 162 -8.56 -17.08 -9.06
N LEU A 163 -8.56 -16.14 -8.12
CA LEU A 163 -8.49 -16.41 -6.68
C LEU A 163 -9.76 -17.10 -6.14
N THR A 164 -10.94 -16.87 -6.72
CA THR A 164 -12.16 -17.61 -6.34
C THR A 164 -12.23 -18.99 -6.99
N GLU A 165 -11.66 -19.15 -8.19
CA GLU A 165 -11.67 -20.41 -8.95
C GLU A 165 -10.59 -21.41 -8.49
N GLY A 166 -9.74 -21.06 -7.51
CA GLY A 166 -8.69 -21.94 -6.98
C GLY A 166 -7.57 -22.23 -7.98
N VAL A 167 -7.34 -21.32 -8.92
CA VAL A 167 -6.39 -21.48 -10.02
C VAL A 167 -4.96 -21.30 -9.53
N ALA A 168 -3.99 -21.94 -10.20
CA ALA A 168 -2.57 -21.69 -9.94
C ALA A 168 -2.25 -20.19 -10.11
N LEU A 169 -1.68 -19.59 -9.06
CA LEU A 169 -1.30 -18.18 -9.00
C LEU A 169 0.18 -18.07 -8.69
N SER A 170 0.79 -16.94 -9.04
CA SER A 170 2.15 -16.62 -8.56
C SER A 170 2.21 -16.74 -7.03
N GLY A 171 3.20 -17.42 -6.50
CA GLY A 171 3.33 -17.75 -5.08
C GLY A 171 3.46 -16.53 -4.19
N GLY A 172 4.11 -15.47 -4.66
CA GLY A 172 4.17 -14.18 -3.97
C GLY A 172 2.82 -13.47 -3.90
N LEU A 173 1.96 -13.64 -4.91
CA LEU A 173 0.57 -13.14 -4.86
C LEU A 173 -0.24 -13.90 -3.80
N PHE A 174 -0.06 -15.22 -3.71
CA PHE A 174 -0.67 -16.02 -2.64
C PHE A 174 -0.23 -15.51 -1.26
N ASP A 175 1.08 -15.34 -1.06
CA ASP A 175 1.66 -14.94 0.23
C ASP A 175 1.16 -13.55 0.68
N ILE A 176 0.86 -12.64 -0.27
CA ILE A 176 0.24 -11.32 -0.02
C ILE A 176 -1.25 -11.44 0.28
N VAL A 177 -2.00 -12.16 -0.54
CA VAL A 177 -3.47 -12.18 -0.49
C VAL A 177 -3.98 -12.99 0.70
N TRP A 178 -3.32 -14.10 1.02
CA TRP A 178 -3.73 -15.01 2.08
C TRP A 178 -4.00 -14.30 3.42
N PRO A 179 -3.09 -13.51 4.01
CA PRO A 179 -3.35 -12.85 5.29
C PRO A 179 -4.46 -11.80 5.23
N LEU A 180 -4.80 -11.28 4.04
CA LEU A 180 -5.77 -10.20 3.84
C LEU A 180 -7.19 -10.71 3.59
N ARG A 181 -7.42 -12.02 3.66
CA ARG A 181 -8.71 -12.68 3.39
C ARG A 181 -9.87 -12.35 4.35
N LYS A 182 -9.69 -11.38 5.24
CA LYS A 182 -10.72 -10.87 6.15
C LYS A 182 -10.88 -9.35 6.08
N ASP A 183 -10.10 -8.69 5.22
CA ASP A 183 -10.05 -7.25 5.10
C ASP A 183 -10.17 -6.88 3.62
N PRO A 184 -11.38 -6.55 3.13
CA PRO A 184 -11.62 -6.23 1.72
C PRO A 184 -10.83 -4.99 1.28
N VAL A 185 -10.66 -4.00 2.15
CA VAL A 185 -9.96 -2.76 1.81
C VAL A 185 -8.46 -3.03 1.68
N ALA A 186 -7.85 -3.72 2.65
CA ALA A 186 -6.44 -4.09 2.57
C ALA A 186 -6.16 -5.02 1.39
N LEU A 187 -7.07 -5.95 1.09
CA LEU A 187 -6.97 -6.81 -0.08
C LEU A 187 -7.06 -6.01 -1.39
N ALA A 188 -7.97 -5.05 -1.49
CA ALA A 188 -8.07 -4.15 -2.64
C ALA A 188 -6.75 -3.38 -2.85
N ASP A 189 -6.20 -2.77 -1.81
CA ASP A 189 -4.94 -2.03 -1.89
C ASP A 189 -3.75 -2.90 -2.30
N ALA A 190 -3.69 -4.14 -1.79
CA ALA A 190 -2.67 -5.10 -2.16
C ALA A 190 -2.75 -5.46 -3.65
N LEU A 191 -3.95 -5.76 -4.14
CA LEU A 191 -4.19 -6.06 -5.56
C LEU A 191 -3.89 -4.85 -6.45
N HIS A 192 -4.23 -3.65 -6.01
CA HIS A 192 -3.86 -2.41 -6.70
C HIS A 192 -2.35 -2.27 -6.86
N THR A 193 -1.62 -2.50 -5.76
CA THR A 193 -0.16 -2.40 -5.73
C THR A 193 0.48 -3.44 -6.65
N LEU A 194 -0.04 -4.67 -6.61
CA LEU A 194 0.42 -5.78 -7.46
C LEU A 194 0.21 -5.51 -8.95
N VAL A 195 -0.99 -5.11 -9.37
CA VAL A 195 -1.31 -4.82 -10.78
C VAL A 195 -0.53 -3.60 -11.29
N ARG A 196 -0.20 -2.65 -10.41
CA ARG A 196 0.66 -1.51 -10.75
C ARG A 196 2.12 -1.93 -10.96
N ARG A 197 2.65 -2.77 -10.07
CA ARG A 197 4.06 -3.24 -10.14
C ARG A 197 4.29 -4.22 -11.29
N TYR A 198 3.29 -5.04 -11.61
CA TYR A 198 3.34 -6.05 -12.65
C TYR A 198 2.25 -5.80 -13.71
N PRO A 199 2.52 -4.99 -14.74
CA PRO A 199 1.51 -4.60 -15.73
C PRO A 199 0.88 -5.77 -16.51
N THR A 200 1.55 -6.92 -16.57
CA THR A 200 1.04 -8.15 -17.22
C THR A 200 0.13 -8.97 -16.30
N LEU A 201 0.10 -8.68 -15.01
CA LEU A 201 -0.73 -9.37 -14.03
C LEU A 201 -2.21 -9.00 -14.25
N GLY A 202 -3.09 -10.00 -14.25
CA GLY A 202 -4.52 -9.81 -14.54
C GLY A 202 -4.85 -9.58 -16.03
N ASN A 203 -3.85 -9.47 -16.92
CA ASN A 203 -4.03 -9.25 -18.36
C ASN A 203 -4.14 -10.54 -19.18
N ASN A 204 -3.86 -11.71 -18.60
CA ASN A 204 -3.79 -12.96 -19.36
C ASN A 204 -5.10 -13.79 -19.22
N PRO A 205 -5.94 -13.88 -20.29
CA PRO A 205 -7.15 -14.71 -20.30
C PRO A 205 -6.86 -16.21 -20.42
N ASN A 206 -5.70 -16.61 -20.96
CA ASN A 206 -5.35 -18.02 -21.25
C ASN A 206 -4.30 -18.60 -20.30
N TRP A 207 -4.66 -18.77 -19.03
CA TRP A 207 -3.80 -19.45 -18.05
C TRP A 207 -3.98 -20.98 -18.03
N ARG A 208 -4.92 -21.52 -18.83
CA ARG A 208 -5.29 -22.95 -18.84
C ARG A 208 -4.33 -23.87 -19.60
N LYS A 209 -3.22 -23.38 -20.17
CA LYS A 209 -2.25 -24.25 -20.83
C LYS A 209 -0.82 -23.81 -20.53
N PRO A 210 -0.02 -24.65 -19.85
CA PRO A 210 1.38 -24.73 -20.20
C PRO A 210 1.48 -25.31 -21.62
N ASP A 211 2.37 -24.76 -22.45
CA ASP A 211 2.88 -25.46 -23.62
C ASP A 211 3.68 -26.70 -23.19
#